data_AF-A0A955J7B9-F1
#
_entry.id   AF-A0A955J7B9-F1
#
_cell.length_a   1.000
_cell.length_b   1.000
_cell.length_c   1.000
_cell.angle_alpha   90.00
_cell.angle_beta   90.00
_cell.angle_gamma   90.00
#
_symmetry.space_group_name_H-M   'P 1'
#
loop_
_entity.id
_entity.type
_entity.pdbx_description
1 polymer ?
#
loop_
_entity_poly.entity_id
_entity_poly.type
_entity_poly.pdbx_seq_one_letter_code
_entity_poly.pdbx_strand_id
1 'polypeptide(L)'
;MRRNRRSVVPVASLAIHLSACASHERAPIPEPRPVQPVEPAPRPVRPVDPAPVQPEATAPAPVPLPEPVSREMFPGVRLVRDVDGRQFVEVDGFVPIMDDPQAPDVYLELIMCRRDTRDHEVLVATDAKASHIHAALLLLGLSEGHPGRWHVENRRLIPEPPEGDAVTVEFVWEQGGETMTAHPSEWVKNLADGTRLPRGEWLFAGSVETDHPVFPYGADGSGNVVGLTTFGDEVLAYPTVISPEAAIDEPVWGADFDHVPPFGTAVVVRLIPVTGGP
;
A
#
# COMPACT_ATOMS: atom_id res chain seq x y z
N MET A 1 35.56 52.62 6.88
CA MET A 1 34.98 53.18 5.64
C MET A 1 33.46 53.04 5.70
N ARG A 2 32.73 54.14 5.42
CA ARG A 2 31.27 54.28 5.54
C ARG A 2 30.50 53.52 4.46
N ARG A 3 29.31 52.99 4.81
CA ARG A 3 27.98 53.12 4.14
C ARG A 3 27.05 52.05 4.76
N ASN A 4 26.21 52.34 5.75
CA ASN A 4 24.95 53.09 5.72
C ASN A 4 23.91 52.53 4.71
N ARG A 5 22.96 51.70 5.18
CA ARG A 5 21.62 51.59 4.60
C ARG A 5 20.59 51.52 5.72
N ARG A 6 19.65 52.46 5.67
CA ARG A 6 18.58 52.73 6.62
C ARG A 6 17.35 51.89 6.30
N SER A 7 16.67 51.40 7.34
CA SER A 7 15.28 50.96 7.31
C SER A 7 14.34 52.14 7.04
N VAL A 8 13.34 51.96 6.18
CA VAL A 8 12.06 52.68 6.23
C VAL A 8 10.96 51.78 5.63
N VAL A 9 10.05 51.32 6.48
CA VAL A 9 8.66 50.95 6.16
C VAL A 9 7.88 52.26 6.30
N PRO A 10 6.90 52.65 5.44
CA PRO A 10 5.52 52.29 5.79
C PRO A 10 4.40 52.39 4.71
N VAL A 11 3.23 51.94 5.18
CA VAL A 11 1.83 52.35 4.89
C VAL A 11 1.17 51.90 3.58
N ALA A 12 0.11 51.11 3.80
CA ALA A 12 -0.93 50.69 2.89
C ALA A 12 -1.79 51.85 2.35
N SER A 13 -2.27 51.71 1.11
CA SER A 13 -3.41 52.49 0.61
C SER A 13 -4.43 51.55 -0.01
N LEU A 14 -5.59 51.58 0.62
CA LEU A 14 -6.85 50.93 0.29
C LEU A 14 -7.47 51.63 -0.94
N ALA A 15 -7.69 50.91 -2.03
CA ALA A 15 -8.50 51.39 -3.16
C ALA A 15 -9.77 50.54 -3.25
N ILE A 16 -10.87 51.14 -2.81
CA ILE A 16 -12.24 50.68 -2.97
C ILE A 16 -12.61 50.84 -4.45
N HIS A 17 -13.07 49.77 -5.11
CA HIS A 17 -13.71 49.86 -6.41
C HIS A 17 -15.23 49.80 -6.27
N LEU A 18 -15.86 50.87 -6.76
CA LEU A 18 -17.29 51.08 -6.78
C LEU A 18 -17.99 50.12 -7.74
N SER A 19 -19.15 49.70 -7.26
CA SER A 19 -20.23 49.02 -7.98
C SER A 19 -20.68 49.78 -9.23
N ALA A 20 -20.89 49.06 -10.33
CA ALA A 20 -21.66 49.52 -11.49
C ALA A 20 -22.69 48.44 -11.87
N CYS A 21 -23.96 48.78 -11.70
CA CYS A 21 -25.12 48.03 -12.17
C CYS A 21 -25.40 48.31 -13.66
N ALA A 22 -26.21 47.42 -14.25
CA ALA A 22 -26.86 47.44 -15.58
C ALA A 22 -26.11 46.62 -16.64
N SER A 23 -26.75 45.77 -17.45
CA SER A 23 -28.17 45.44 -17.64
C SER A 23 -28.26 44.10 -18.37
N HIS A 24 -29.28 43.30 -18.03
CA HIS A 24 -29.59 42.04 -18.72
C HIS A 24 -30.03 42.31 -20.16
N GLU A 25 -29.27 41.80 -21.13
CA GLU A 25 -29.66 41.77 -22.54
C GLU A 25 -30.55 40.54 -22.79
N ARG A 26 -31.81 40.78 -23.18
CA ARG A 26 -32.77 39.73 -23.53
C ARG A 26 -32.40 39.12 -24.88
N ALA A 27 -32.32 37.80 -24.90
CA ALA A 27 -32.16 37.00 -26.12
C ALA A 27 -33.30 37.27 -27.14
N PRO A 28 -33.00 37.27 -28.44
CA PRO A 28 -33.99 37.48 -29.51
C PRO A 28 -34.97 36.30 -29.62
N ILE A 29 -36.24 36.64 -29.81
CA ILE A 29 -37.37 35.72 -30.01
C ILE A 29 -37.31 35.16 -31.44
N PRO A 30 -37.33 33.83 -31.64
CA PRO A 30 -37.35 33.24 -32.98
C PRO A 30 -38.71 33.46 -33.69
N GLU A 31 -38.64 33.79 -34.98
CA GLU A 31 -39.80 34.06 -35.84
C GLU A 31 -40.70 32.81 -36.05
N PRO A 32 -42.03 32.99 -36.16
CA PRO A 32 -42.98 31.89 -36.34
C PRO A 32 -42.87 31.28 -37.74
N ARG A 33 -42.77 29.95 -37.79
CA ARG A 33 -42.77 29.17 -39.04
C ARG A 33 -44.17 29.20 -39.71
N PRO A 34 -44.24 29.21 -41.06
CA PRO A 34 -45.50 29.17 -41.79
C PRO A 34 -46.27 27.87 -41.55
N VAL A 35 -47.56 28.00 -41.24
CA VAL A 35 -48.51 26.88 -41.02
C VAL A 35 -48.87 26.26 -42.37
N GLN A 36 -48.59 24.97 -42.54
CA GLN A 36 -49.03 24.21 -43.71
C GLN A 36 -50.51 23.81 -43.60
N PRO A 37 -51.26 23.70 -44.72
CA PRO A 37 -52.67 23.34 -44.71
C PRO A 37 -52.93 21.93 -44.15
N VAL A 38 -53.93 21.81 -43.29
CA VAL A 38 -54.37 20.54 -42.69
C VAL A 38 -55.13 19.71 -43.73
N GLU A 39 -54.65 18.50 -43.97
CA GLU A 39 -55.28 17.47 -44.81
C GLU A 39 -56.58 16.94 -44.15
N PRO A 40 -57.65 16.60 -44.90
CA PRO A 40 -58.92 16.22 -44.29
C PRO A 40 -58.84 14.89 -43.54
N ALA A 41 -59.55 14.82 -42.42
CA ALA A 41 -59.55 13.68 -41.50
C ALA A 41 -59.89 12.33 -42.20
N PRO A 42 -59.16 11.24 -41.92
CA PRO A 42 -59.54 9.92 -42.39
C PRO A 42 -60.78 9.39 -41.65
N ARG A 43 -61.56 8.56 -42.34
CA ARG A 43 -62.76 7.87 -41.81
C ARG A 43 -62.41 7.00 -40.59
N PRO A 44 -63.36 6.80 -39.65
CA PRO A 44 -63.10 6.02 -38.45
C PRO A 44 -62.73 4.58 -38.79
N VAL A 45 -61.52 4.17 -38.42
CA VAL A 45 -61.09 2.77 -38.46
C VAL A 45 -61.79 2.06 -37.29
N ARG A 46 -62.40 0.90 -37.56
CA ARG A 46 -63.02 0.05 -36.52
C ARG A 46 -61.98 -0.31 -35.45
N PRO A 47 -62.36 -0.45 -34.17
CA PRO A 47 -61.45 -0.93 -33.14
C PRO A 47 -60.94 -2.32 -33.54
N VAL A 48 -59.62 -2.46 -33.67
CA VAL A 48 -58.99 -3.77 -33.70
C VAL A 48 -58.81 -4.19 -32.25
N ASP A 49 -59.34 -5.36 -31.88
CA ASP A 49 -59.15 -5.91 -30.54
C ASP A 49 -57.67 -5.95 -30.18
N PRO A 50 -57.26 -5.57 -28.96
CA PRO A 50 -55.86 -5.58 -28.58
C PRO A 50 -55.35 -7.01 -28.66
N ALA A 51 -54.26 -7.21 -29.41
CA ALA A 51 -53.53 -8.46 -29.39
C ALA A 51 -53.06 -8.75 -27.95
N PRO A 52 -52.97 -10.03 -27.52
CA PRO A 52 -52.51 -10.38 -26.19
C PRO A 52 -51.10 -9.81 -25.99
N VAL A 53 -50.92 -8.95 -24.99
CA VAL A 53 -49.61 -8.48 -24.57
C VAL A 53 -48.83 -9.70 -24.09
N GLN A 54 -47.81 -10.10 -24.84
CA GLN A 54 -46.86 -11.10 -24.37
C GLN A 54 -46.13 -10.54 -23.15
N PRO A 55 -46.00 -11.30 -22.05
CA PRO A 55 -45.22 -10.83 -20.91
C PRO A 55 -43.81 -10.52 -21.37
N GLU A 56 -43.40 -9.27 -21.15
CA GLU A 56 -42.03 -8.83 -21.40
C GLU A 56 -41.09 -9.74 -20.60
N ALA A 57 -40.24 -10.47 -21.31
CA ALA A 57 -39.26 -11.36 -20.71
C ALA A 57 -38.38 -10.51 -19.79
N THR A 58 -38.51 -10.73 -18.49
CA THR A 58 -37.75 -10.02 -17.47
C THR A 58 -36.27 -10.25 -17.76
N ALA A 59 -35.53 -9.18 -18.01
CA ALA A 59 -34.08 -9.26 -18.18
C ALA A 59 -33.50 -10.01 -16.95
N PRO A 60 -32.57 -10.96 -17.15
CA PRO A 60 -31.97 -11.67 -16.03
C PRO A 60 -31.36 -10.64 -15.09
N ALA A 61 -31.60 -10.81 -13.79
CA ALA A 61 -31.02 -9.97 -12.76
C ALA A 61 -29.48 -9.92 -12.96
N PRO A 62 -28.84 -8.76 -12.73
CA PRO A 62 -27.38 -8.67 -12.81
C PRO A 62 -26.78 -9.78 -11.95
N VAL A 63 -25.93 -10.62 -12.53
CA VAL A 63 -25.12 -11.56 -11.75
C VAL A 63 -24.27 -10.69 -10.82
N PRO A 64 -24.34 -10.88 -9.49
CA PRO A 64 -23.50 -10.12 -8.57
C PRO A 64 -22.04 -10.29 -8.99
N LEU A 65 -21.29 -9.19 -8.98
CA LEU A 65 -19.83 -9.29 -9.13
C LEU A 65 -19.30 -10.22 -8.03
N PRO A 66 -18.33 -11.09 -8.32
CA PRO A 66 -17.73 -11.93 -7.30
C PRO A 66 -17.14 -11.02 -6.22
N GLU A 67 -17.54 -11.23 -4.97
CA GLU A 67 -16.98 -10.52 -3.80
C GLU A 67 -15.63 -11.15 -3.42
N PRO A 68 -14.67 -10.37 -2.87
CA PRO A 68 -13.44 -10.95 -2.36
C PRO A 68 -13.76 -11.93 -1.21
N VAL A 69 -13.13 -13.10 -1.26
CA VAL A 69 -13.27 -14.12 -0.21
C VAL A 69 -12.06 -14.03 0.72
N SER A 70 -12.31 -13.73 1.99
CA SER A 70 -11.28 -13.71 3.03
C SER A 70 -11.54 -14.81 4.05
N ARG A 71 -10.47 -15.54 4.42
CA ARG A 71 -10.51 -16.60 5.42
C ARG A 71 -9.34 -16.46 6.39
N GLU A 72 -9.64 -16.29 7.66
CA GLU A 72 -8.63 -16.34 8.72
C GLU A 72 -8.09 -17.77 8.86
N MET A 73 -6.78 -17.93 8.72
CA MET A 73 -6.09 -19.22 8.86
C MET A 73 -5.42 -19.33 10.22
N PHE A 74 -4.89 -18.20 10.70
CA PHE A 74 -4.26 -18.06 12.00
C PHE A 74 -4.63 -16.69 12.59
N PRO A 75 -4.51 -16.48 13.92
CA PRO A 75 -4.79 -15.19 14.53
C PRO A 75 -4.02 -14.05 13.82
N GLY A 76 -4.77 -13.12 13.23
CA GLY A 76 -4.22 -11.97 12.51
C GLY A 76 -3.62 -12.27 11.13
N VAL A 77 -3.83 -13.47 10.58
CA VAL A 77 -3.34 -13.89 9.25
C VAL A 77 -4.48 -14.49 8.42
N ARG A 78 -4.78 -13.86 7.30
CA ARG A 78 -5.87 -14.23 6.38
C ARG A 78 -5.34 -14.64 5.02
N LEU A 79 -5.97 -15.65 4.42
CA LEU A 79 -5.89 -15.90 2.99
C LEU A 79 -7.03 -15.18 2.29
N VAL A 80 -6.68 -14.38 1.30
CA VAL A 80 -7.64 -13.61 0.52
C VAL A 80 -7.60 -14.08 -0.92
N ARG A 81 -8.77 -14.21 -1.53
CA ARG A 81 -8.97 -14.29 -2.98
C ARG A 81 -9.74 -13.05 -3.39
N ASP A 82 -9.14 -12.19 -4.22
CA ASP A 82 -9.84 -11.02 -4.70
C ASP A 82 -10.85 -11.35 -5.82
N VAL A 83 -11.53 -10.31 -6.29
CA VAL A 83 -12.57 -10.38 -7.33
C VAL A 83 -12.02 -10.89 -8.67
N ASP A 84 -10.71 -10.69 -8.93
CA ASP A 84 -10.00 -11.16 -10.12
C ASP A 84 -9.47 -12.60 -9.95
N GLY A 85 -9.70 -13.20 -8.78
CA GLY A 85 -9.25 -14.54 -8.44
C GLY A 85 -7.79 -14.63 -7.99
N ARG A 86 -7.08 -13.50 -7.87
CA ARG A 86 -5.72 -13.46 -7.32
C ARG A 86 -5.77 -13.83 -5.85
N GLN A 87 -4.77 -14.59 -5.40
CA GLN A 87 -4.69 -15.02 -4.01
C GLN A 87 -3.47 -14.39 -3.33
N PHE A 88 -3.64 -13.90 -2.10
CA PHE A 88 -2.57 -13.29 -1.30
C PHE A 88 -2.83 -13.47 0.20
N VAL A 89 -1.82 -13.23 1.01
CA VAL A 89 -1.93 -13.21 2.47
C VAL A 89 -2.18 -11.77 2.93
N GLU A 90 -3.07 -11.58 3.89
CA GLU A 90 -3.15 -10.35 4.67
C GLU A 90 -2.73 -10.61 6.11
N VAL A 91 -1.91 -9.72 6.65
CA VAL A 91 -1.45 -9.76 8.05
C VAL A 91 -1.83 -8.47 8.75
N ASP A 92 -2.44 -8.59 9.93
CA ASP A 92 -2.74 -7.44 10.79
C ASP A 92 -1.47 -6.86 11.41
N GLY A 93 -1.33 -5.55 11.37
CA GLY A 93 -0.23 -4.84 12.00
C GLY A 93 -0.59 -3.40 12.35
N PHE A 94 0.41 -2.66 12.81
CA PHE A 94 0.29 -1.26 13.16
C PHE A 94 1.64 -0.57 13.05
N VAL A 95 1.65 0.76 12.90
CA VAL A 95 2.87 1.58 12.90
C VAL A 95 3.42 1.70 14.34
N PRO A 96 4.63 1.18 14.65
CA PRO A 96 5.18 1.18 16.01
C PRO A 96 6.15 2.34 16.27
N ILE A 97 6.47 3.13 15.25
CA ILE A 97 7.42 4.25 15.31
C ILE A 97 6.68 5.59 15.34
N MET A 98 7.31 6.59 15.92
CA MET A 98 6.76 7.94 16.09
C MET A 98 7.71 8.96 15.48
N ASP A 99 7.16 9.95 14.78
CA ASP A 99 7.88 11.16 14.38
C ASP A 99 8.01 12.08 15.60
N ASP A 100 9.12 11.98 16.33
CA ASP A 100 9.48 12.88 17.42
C ASP A 100 10.63 13.79 16.96
N PRO A 101 10.40 15.10 16.76
CA PRO A 101 11.43 16.06 16.37
C PRO A 101 12.58 16.21 17.36
N GLN A 102 12.48 15.64 18.56
CA GLN A 102 13.53 15.61 19.59
C GLN A 102 14.25 14.26 19.68
N ALA A 103 13.76 13.23 18.99
CA ALA A 103 14.40 11.93 18.90
C ALA A 103 15.41 11.88 17.74
N PRO A 104 16.37 10.95 17.78
CA PRO A 104 17.20 10.63 16.61
C PRO A 104 16.36 10.12 15.44
N ASP A 105 16.93 10.17 14.24
CA ASP A 105 16.32 9.54 13.06
C ASP A 105 16.08 8.05 13.29
N VAL A 106 14.95 7.55 12.76
CA VAL A 106 14.61 6.13 12.80
C VAL A 106 15.27 5.42 11.62
N TYR A 107 16.40 4.78 11.87
CA TYR A 107 17.01 3.83 10.94
C TYR A 107 16.22 2.52 10.95
N LEU A 108 15.98 1.97 9.77
CA LEU A 108 15.17 0.78 9.59
C LEU A 108 16.07 -0.44 9.34
N GLU A 109 15.83 -1.51 10.09
CA GLU A 109 16.43 -2.83 9.85
C GLU A 109 15.41 -3.80 9.23
N LEU A 110 14.12 -3.57 9.47
CA LEU A 110 13.02 -4.41 9.02
C LEU A 110 11.90 -3.56 8.40
N ILE A 111 11.13 -4.18 7.51
CA ILE A 111 9.84 -3.63 7.05
C ILE A 111 8.73 -4.03 8.02
N MET A 112 8.76 -5.28 8.51
CA MET A 112 7.78 -5.78 9.45
C MET A 112 8.41 -6.74 10.47
N CYS A 113 8.02 -6.62 11.74
CA CYS A 113 8.46 -7.49 12.81
C CYS A 113 7.30 -7.94 13.69
N ARG A 114 7.55 -8.95 14.51
CA ARG A 114 6.66 -9.29 15.63
C ARG A 114 6.74 -8.21 16.70
N ARG A 115 5.61 -7.83 17.29
CA ARG A 115 5.55 -6.92 18.44
C ARG A 115 6.49 -7.37 19.57
N ASP A 116 7.03 -6.40 20.30
CA ASP A 116 7.92 -6.54 21.45
C ASP A 116 9.27 -7.19 21.10
N THR A 117 9.72 -7.03 19.84
CA THR A 117 11.05 -7.50 19.41
C THR A 117 11.91 -6.37 18.89
N ARG A 118 11.56 -5.81 17.72
CA ARG A 118 12.35 -4.86 16.92
C ARG A 118 11.53 -3.58 16.61
N ASP A 119 10.55 -3.30 17.45
CA ASP A 119 9.48 -2.32 17.22
C ASP A 119 9.98 -0.87 17.02
N HIS A 120 11.24 -0.59 17.34
CA HIS A 120 11.87 0.73 17.23
C HIS A 120 12.61 0.98 15.91
N GLU A 121 12.77 -0.04 15.07
CA GLU A 121 13.57 -0.02 13.83
C GLU A 121 12.82 -0.66 12.65
N VAL A 122 11.49 -0.49 12.65
CA VAL A 122 10.56 -1.16 11.73
C VAL A 122 9.39 -0.26 11.33
N LEU A 123 8.84 -0.46 10.13
CA LEU A 123 7.64 0.28 9.68
C LEU A 123 6.34 -0.27 10.27
N VAL A 124 6.23 -1.61 10.40
CA VAL A 124 5.01 -2.28 10.87
C VAL A 124 5.34 -3.34 11.92
N ALA A 125 4.67 -3.31 13.07
CA ALA A 125 4.68 -4.42 14.03
C ALA A 125 3.39 -5.24 13.93
N THR A 126 3.48 -6.55 14.18
CA THR A 126 2.33 -7.48 14.19
C THR A 126 2.28 -8.35 15.44
N ASP A 127 1.07 -8.76 15.84
CA ASP A 127 0.87 -9.81 16.85
C ASP A 127 0.92 -11.23 16.25
N ALA A 128 0.90 -11.36 14.92
CA ALA A 128 0.98 -12.64 14.23
C ALA A 128 2.36 -13.27 14.45
N LYS A 129 2.38 -14.60 14.62
CA LYS A 129 3.62 -15.36 14.64
C LYS A 129 4.23 -15.42 13.25
N ALA A 130 5.55 -15.34 13.15
CA ALA A 130 6.26 -15.47 11.89
C ALA A 130 5.99 -16.84 11.23
N SER A 131 5.90 -17.91 12.02
CA SER A 131 5.54 -19.27 11.55
C SER A 131 4.12 -19.36 10.98
N HIS A 132 3.17 -18.56 11.47
CA HIS A 132 1.82 -18.51 10.90
C HIS A 132 1.83 -17.82 9.52
N ILE A 133 2.63 -16.76 9.38
CA ILE A 133 2.80 -16.05 8.10
C ILE A 133 3.48 -16.97 7.09
N HIS A 134 4.56 -17.66 7.48
CA HIS A 134 5.22 -18.69 6.68
C HIS A 134 4.18 -19.74 6.21
N ALA A 135 3.44 -20.33 7.14
CA ALA A 135 2.46 -21.37 6.79
C ALA A 135 1.37 -20.86 5.85
N ALA A 136 0.95 -19.60 5.95
CA ALA A 136 -0.01 -19.00 5.02
C ALA A 136 0.56 -18.84 3.61
N LEU A 137 1.84 -18.47 3.46
CA LEU A 137 2.53 -18.40 2.16
C LEU A 137 2.67 -19.79 1.52
N LEU A 138 3.00 -20.82 2.31
CA LEU A 138 2.99 -22.22 1.85
C LEU A 138 1.60 -22.66 1.34
N LEU A 139 0.53 -22.26 2.03
CA LEU A 139 -0.84 -22.57 1.62
C LEU A 139 -1.25 -21.90 0.29
N LEU A 140 -0.56 -20.82 -0.11
CA LEU A 140 -0.68 -20.23 -1.44
C LEU A 140 0.17 -20.94 -2.51
N GLY A 141 0.97 -21.93 -2.12
CA GLY A 141 1.79 -22.75 -3.01
C GLY A 141 3.16 -22.17 -3.32
N LEU A 142 3.63 -21.21 -2.52
CA LEU A 142 4.98 -20.65 -2.68
C LEU A 142 6.02 -21.63 -2.17
N SER A 143 7.19 -21.61 -2.79
CA SER A 143 8.37 -22.34 -2.35
C SER A 143 9.30 -21.42 -1.58
N GLU A 144 9.62 -21.77 -0.34
CA GLU A 144 10.68 -21.09 0.37
C GLU A 144 12.07 -21.46 -0.20
N GLY A 145 12.99 -20.51 -0.13
CA GLY A 145 14.41 -20.78 -0.37
C GLY A 145 15.19 -20.75 0.94
N HIS A 146 16.00 -19.72 1.13
CA HIS A 146 16.70 -19.49 2.37
C HIS A 146 17.00 -17.99 2.59
N PRO A 147 17.15 -17.54 3.84
CA PRO A 147 17.60 -16.18 4.12
C PRO A 147 18.98 -15.90 3.52
N GLY A 148 19.28 -14.61 3.35
CA GLY A 148 20.62 -14.18 2.98
C GLY A 148 21.61 -14.49 4.11
N ARG A 149 22.87 -14.69 3.77
CA ARG A 149 23.91 -14.97 4.76
C ARG A 149 25.26 -14.47 4.29
N TRP A 150 26.26 -14.62 5.14
CA TRP A 150 27.65 -14.40 4.76
C TRP A 150 28.48 -15.65 5.02
N HIS A 151 29.49 -15.84 4.19
CA HIS A 151 30.54 -16.83 4.43
C HIS A 151 31.91 -16.17 4.34
N VAL A 152 32.89 -16.75 5.01
CA VAL A 152 34.27 -16.26 4.99
C VAL A 152 35.07 -17.04 3.95
N GLU A 153 35.52 -16.34 2.92
CA GLU A 153 36.44 -16.89 1.92
C GLU A 153 37.70 -16.01 1.88
N ASN A 154 38.90 -16.61 1.99
CA ASN A 154 40.18 -15.89 1.93
C ASN A 154 40.25 -14.67 2.88
N ARG A 155 39.71 -14.80 4.09
CA ARG A 155 39.61 -13.74 5.12
C ARG A 155 38.74 -12.53 4.69
N ARG A 156 37.87 -12.71 3.71
CA ARG A 156 36.87 -11.74 3.28
C ARG A 156 35.48 -12.27 3.59
N LEU A 157 34.60 -11.38 4.00
CA LEU A 157 33.19 -11.68 4.16
C LEU A 157 32.52 -11.57 2.79
N ILE A 158 31.97 -12.66 2.28
CA ILE A 158 31.31 -12.74 0.98
C ILE A 158 29.80 -12.86 1.23
N PRO A 159 28.99 -11.93 0.71
CA PRO A 159 27.54 -12.01 0.83
C PRO A 159 27.00 -13.12 -0.07
N GLU A 160 26.05 -13.87 0.45
CA GLU A 160 25.27 -14.86 -0.26
C GLU A 160 23.79 -14.43 -0.22
N PRO A 161 23.20 -14.11 -1.38
CA PRO A 161 21.85 -13.54 -1.44
C PRO A 161 20.79 -14.54 -0.98
N PRO A 162 19.63 -14.06 -0.51
CA PRO A 162 18.49 -14.92 -0.24
C PRO A 162 17.95 -15.57 -1.51
N GLU A 163 17.21 -16.66 -1.32
CA GLU A 163 16.47 -17.35 -2.38
C GLU A 163 15.02 -17.59 -1.94
N GLY A 164 14.13 -17.81 -2.90
CA GLY A 164 12.72 -18.11 -2.68
C GLY A 164 11.81 -17.46 -3.72
N ASP A 165 10.53 -17.82 -3.70
CA ASP A 165 9.54 -17.17 -4.57
C ASP A 165 9.38 -15.68 -4.25
N ALA A 166 9.21 -14.87 -5.28
CA ALA A 166 9.05 -13.42 -5.14
C ALA A 166 7.65 -13.04 -4.61
N VAL A 167 7.63 -12.13 -3.65
CA VAL A 167 6.44 -11.63 -2.96
C VAL A 167 6.45 -10.11 -2.96
N THR A 168 5.44 -9.49 -3.56
CA THR A 168 5.19 -8.06 -3.40
C THR A 168 4.60 -7.80 -2.01
N VAL A 169 5.18 -6.81 -1.31
CA VAL A 169 4.66 -6.32 -0.03
C VAL A 169 3.90 -5.02 -0.28
N GLU A 170 2.66 -4.94 0.20
CA GLU A 170 1.82 -3.75 0.11
C GLU A 170 1.22 -3.45 1.48
N PHE A 171 1.21 -2.17 1.87
CA PHE A 171 0.55 -1.68 3.06
C PHE A 171 -0.82 -1.12 2.70
N VAL A 172 -1.81 -1.41 3.53
CA VAL A 172 -3.17 -0.92 3.41
C VAL A 172 -3.61 -0.34 4.74
N TRP A 173 -4.11 0.89 4.76
CA TRP A 173 -4.59 1.53 5.97
C TRP A 173 -5.71 2.52 5.67
N GLU A 174 -6.41 2.97 6.70
CA GLU A 174 -7.47 3.98 6.56
C GLU A 174 -6.93 5.37 6.88
N GLN A 175 -7.19 6.34 6.00
CA GLN A 175 -6.86 7.75 6.22
C GLN A 175 -8.01 8.63 5.73
N GLY A 176 -8.57 9.45 6.63
CA GLY A 176 -9.65 10.38 6.25
C GLY A 176 -10.94 9.69 5.76
N GLY A 177 -11.13 8.40 6.06
CA GLY A 177 -12.26 7.60 5.56
C GLY A 177 -12.04 7.01 4.17
N GLU A 178 -10.82 7.11 3.63
CA GLU A 178 -10.39 6.45 2.41
C GLU A 178 -9.38 5.34 2.73
N THR A 179 -9.51 4.22 2.02
CA THR A 179 -8.52 3.14 2.05
C THR A 179 -7.31 3.57 1.21
N MET A 180 -6.17 3.69 1.87
CA MET A 180 -4.89 4.02 1.28
C MET A 180 -4.07 2.75 1.05
N THR A 181 -3.22 2.79 0.02
CA THR A 181 -2.28 1.71 -0.30
C THR A 181 -0.90 2.30 -0.58
N ALA A 182 0.16 1.65 -0.12
CA ALA A 182 1.54 2.03 -0.45
C ALA A 182 2.46 0.81 -0.50
N HIS A 183 3.47 0.87 -1.34
CA HIS A 183 4.60 -0.05 -1.27
C HIS A 183 5.60 0.40 -0.19
N PRO A 184 6.31 -0.49 0.51
CA PRO A 184 7.30 -0.10 1.52
C PRO A 184 8.32 0.93 1.02
N SER A 185 8.69 0.88 -0.26
CA SER A 185 9.59 1.87 -0.90
C SER A 185 9.13 3.32 -0.81
N GLU A 186 7.83 3.56 -0.60
CA GLU A 186 7.25 4.89 -0.47
C GLU A 186 7.36 5.43 0.96
N TRP A 187 7.62 4.55 1.93
CA TRP A 187 7.80 4.87 3.35
C TRP A 187 9.27 4.82 3.78
N VAL A 188 10.17 4.40 2.90
CA VAL A 188 11.62 4.28 3.17
C VAL A 188 12.40 5.24 2.29
N LYS A 189 13.27 6.03 2.92
CA LYS A 189 14.25 6.89 2.23
C LYS A 189 15.65 6.68 2.77
N ASN A 190 16.63 6.98 1.94
CA ASN A 190 18.00 7.17 2.38
C ASN A 190 18.07 8.50 3.15
N LEU A 191 18.50 8.46 4.41
CA LEU A 191 18.52 9.63 5.28
C LEU A 191 19.62 10.64 4.91
N ALA A 192 20.64 10.22 4.15
CA ALA A 192 21.73 11.10 3.72
C ALA A 192 21.35 11.97 2.51
N ASP A 193 20.58 11.43 1.55
CA ASP A 193 20.28 12.12 0.29
C ASP A 193 18.79 12.21 -0.08
N GLY A 194 17.90 11.61 0.73
CA GLY A 194 16.45 11.62 0.54
C GLY A 194 15.95 10.72 -0.60
N THR A 195 16.80 9.92 -1.23
CA THR A 195 16.37 9.00 -2.29
C THR A 195 15.50 7.89 -1.71
N ARG A 196 14.45 7.50 -2.43
CA ARG A 196 13.56 6.42 -1.99
C ARG A 196 14.25 5.07 -2.14
N LEU A 197 13.90 4.13 -1.26
CA LEU A 197 14.26 2.73 -1.45
C LEU A 197 13.77 2.27 -2.85
N PRO A 198 14.58 1.55 -3.65
CA PRO A 198 14.11 1.03 -4.91
C PRO A 198 12.86 0.15 -4.74
N ARG A 199 11.86 0.34 -5.61
CA ARG A 199 10.69 -0.55 -5.64
C ARG A 199 11.11 -1.93 -6.14
N GLY A 200 10.63 -2.98 -5.48
CA GLY A 200 10.90 -4.37 -5.84
C GLY A 200 10.24 -5.32 -4.87
N GLU A 201 10.47 -6.61 -5.08
CA GLU A 201 9.87 -7.70 -4.32
C GLU A 201 10.77 -8.19 -3.19
N TRP A 202 10.18 -8.87 -2.22
CA TRP A 202 10.90 -9.67 -1.23
C TRP A 202 10.90 -11.14 -1.66
N LEU A 203 11.87 -11.91 -1.18
CA LEU A 203 11.96 -13.34 -1.45
C LEU A 203 11.42 -14.13 -0.27
N PHE A 204 10.59 -15.13 -0.53
CA PHE A 204 10.11 -16.04 0.50
C PHE A 204 11.24 -16.96 0.96
N ALA A 205 11.96 -16.52 1.99
CA ALA A 205 13.15 -17.18 2.51
C ALA A 205 12.82 -18.29 3.52
N GLY A 206 11.69 -18.19 4.22
CA GLY A 206 11.19 -19.25 5.09
C GLY A 206 11.83 -19.35 6.48
N SER A 207 12.74 -18.43 6.86
CA SER A 207 13.51 -18.48 8.12
C SER A 207 14.44 -19.69 8.26
N VAL A 208 14.84 -20.03 9.49
CA VAL A 208 15.72 -21.15 9.83
C VAL A 208 15.15 -21.95 11.00
N GLU A 209 15.48 -23.23 11.06
CA GLU A 209 15.26 -24.05 12.26
C GLU A 209 16.36 -23.77 13.30
N THR A 210 16.00 -23.81 14.58
CA THR A 210 16.95 -23.63 15.68
C THR A 210 16.83 -24.73 16.73
N ASP A 211 17.89 -24.95 17.48
CA ASP A 211 17.89 -25.86 18.64
C ASP A 211 17.25 -25.23 19.90
N HIS A 212 16.68 -24.02 19.80
CA HIS A 212 16.09 -23.34 20.95
C HIS A 212 14.78 -24.03 21.37
N PRO A 213 14.64 -24.45 22.65
CA PRO A 213 13.52 -25.30 23.08
C PRO A 213 12.15 -24.60 23.04
N VAL A 214 12.13 -23.26 23.07
CA VAL A 214 10.91 -22.44 23.01
C VAL A 214 10.64 -21.91 21.61
N PHE A 215 11.70 -21.74 20.80
CA PHE A 215 11.63 -21.07 19.50
C PHE A 215 12.34 -21.93 18.44
N PRO A 216 11.82 -23.13 18.14
CA PRO A 216 12.44 -24.02 17.15
C PRO A 216 12.41 -23.43 15.73
N TYR A 217 11.55 -22.44 15.50
CA TYR A 217 11.51 -21.64 14.28
C TYR A 217 12.11 -20.26 14.56
N GLY A 218 13.20 -19.90 13.87
CA GLY A 218 14.05 -18.75 14.18
C GLY A 218 13.29 -17.44 14.27
N ALA A 219 12.51 -17.11 13.23
CA ALA A 219 11.73 -15.88 13.17
C ALA A 219 10.63 -15.77 14.25
N ASP A 220 10.17 -16.89 14.84
CA ASP A 220 9.24 -16.81 15.97
C ASP A 220 9.92 -16.29 17.24
N GLY A 221 11.23 -16.52 17.37
CA GLY A 221 12.06 -16.07 18.49
C GLY A 221 12.67 -14.68 18.26
N SER A 222 13.20 -14.41 17.06
CA SER A 222 13.79 -13.11 16.72
C SER A 222 12.75 -12.04 16.40
N GLY A 223 11.59 -12.43 15.88
CA GLY A 223 10.55 -11.52 15.41
C GLY A 223 10.78 -10.99 14.00
N ASN A 224 11.80 -11.46 13.27
CA ASN A 224 12.13 -10.95 11.95
C ASN A 224 11.16 -11.50 10.89
N VAL A 225 10.16 -10.70 10.48
CA VAL A 225 9.14 -11.15 9.52
C VAL A 225 9.50 -10.73 8.09
N VAL A 226 9.57 -9.43 7.82
CA VAL A 226 9.95 -8.89 6.50
C VAL A 226 11.21 -8.04 6.67
N GLY A 227 12.33 -8.53 6.18
CA GLY A 227 13.66 -7.91 6.35
C GLY A 227 13.88 -6.69 5.47
N LEU A 228 14.74 -5.77 5.90
CA LEU A 228 15.34 -4.75 5.03
C LEU A 228 16.87 -4.91 5.02
N THR A 229 17.45 -5.19 6.19
CA THR A 229 18.80 -5.76 6.35
C THR A 229 18.71 -7.29 6.42
N THR A 230 19.86 -7.95 6.50
CA THR A 230 19.99 -9.42 6.48
C THR A 230 20.47 -9.94 7.85
N PHE A 231 19.54 -10.39 8.68
CA PHE A 231 19.78 -11.12 9.93
C PHE A 231 20.05 -12.60 9.70
N GLY A 232 19.50 -13.17 8.63
CA GLY A 232 19.70 -14.57 8.27
C GLY A 232 18.65 -15.52 8.84
N ASP A 233 17.52 -14.99 9.29
CA ASP A 233 16.39 -15.77 9.80
C ASP A 233 15.02 -15.17 9.44
N GLU A 234 14.94 -14.22 8.52
CA GLU A 234 13.68 -13.56 8.13
C GLU A 234 12.77 -14.49 7.34
N VAL A 235 11.44 -14.29 7.45
CA VAL A 235 10.46 -15.04 6.63
C VAL A 235 10.48 -14.55 5.18
N LEU A 236 10.44 -13.23 4.99
CA LEU A 236 10.59 -12.57 3.70
C LEU A 236 11.88 -11.76 3.71
N ALA A 237 12.83 -12.11 2.86
CA ALA A 237 14.15 -11.48 2.82
C ALA A 237 14.24 -10.42 1.72
N TYR A 238 14.89 -9.30 2.00
CA TYR A 238 15.19 -8.28 0.99
C TYR A 238 16.24 -8.82 0.00
N PRO A 239 16.10 -8.64 -1.33
CA PRO A 239 17.00 -9.29 -2.30
C PRO A 239 18.46 -8.86 -2.21
N THR A 240 18.73 -7.65 -1.70
CA THR A 240 20.09 -7.17 -1.49
C THR A 240 20.56 -7.52 -0.09
N VAL A 241 21.73 -8.16 0.00
CA VAL A 241 22.37 -8.44 1.29
C VAL A 241 22.92 -7.15 1.87
N ILE A 242 22.36 -6.72 2.99
CA ILE A 242 22.78 -5.52 3.73
C ILE A 242 23.00 -5.94 5.17
N SER A 243 24.20 -5.71 5.70
CA SER A 243 24.51 -6.05 7.09
C SER A 243 23.78 -5.13 8.07
N PRO A 244 23.14 -5.67 9.12
CA PRO A 244 22.66 -4.86 10.26
C PRO A 244 23.82 -4.34 11.12
N GLU A 245 25.02 -4.93 11.00
CA GLU A 245 26.20 -4.44 11.70
C GLU A 245 26.76 -3.18 11.02
N ALA A 246 26.64 -2.03 11.69
CA ALA A 246 27.14 -0.72 11.23
C ALA A 246 28.65 -0.69 10.92
N ALA A 247 29.42 -1.65 11.43
CA ALA A 247 30.85 -1.80 11.14
C ALA A 247 31.13 -2.45 9.77
N ILE A 248 30.13 -3.10 9.17
CA ILE A 248 30.19 -3.76 7.87
C ILE A 248 29.50 -2.88 6.82
N ASP A 249 28.25 -2.49 7.06
CA ASP A 249 27.48 -1.60 6.18
C ASP A 249 26.93 -0.44 7.00
N GLU A 250 27.13 0.79 6.55
CA GLU A 250 26.60 1.98 7.21
C GLU A 250 25.06 2.01 7.09
N PRO A 251 24.31 2.19 8.19
CA PRO A 251 22.86 2.29 8.12
C PRO A 251 22.48 3.60 7.43
N VAL A 252 21.76 3.50 6.31
CA VAL A 252 21.33 4.67 5.53
C VAL A 252 19.83 4.75 5.33
N TRP A 253 19.11 3.64 5.45
CA TRP A 253 17.67 3.58 5.22
C TRP A 253 16.91 3.94 6.50
N GLY A 254 15.97 4.86 6.38
CA GLY A 254 15.13 5.30 7.48
C GLY A 254 13.69 5.59 7.07
N ALA A 255 12.85 5.81 8.08
CA ALA A 255 11.44 6.09 7.88
C ALA A 255 11.23 7.47 7.24
N ASP A 256 10.37 7.52 6.21
CA ASP A 256 9.91 8.77 5.62
C ASP A 256 8.58 9.20 6.26
N PHE A 257 8.67 9.92 7.38
CA PHE A 257 7.50 10.36 8.16
C PHE A 257 6.53 11.31 7.42
N ASP A 258 6.91 11.84 6.26
CA ASP A 258 5.98 12.53 5.36
C ASP A 258 4.91 11.58 4.76
N HIS A 259 5.21 10.28 4.71
CA HIS A 259 4.37 9.23 4.11
C HIS A 259 3.94 8.16 5.11
N VAL A 260 4.70 7.93 6.18
CA VAL A 260 4.35 6.98 7.25
C VAL A 260 3.17 7.53 8.07
N PRO A 261 2.06 6.78 8.24
CA PRO A 261 0.95 7.20 9.08
C PRO A 261 1.36 7.37 10.55
N PRO A 262 0.59 8.12 11.36
CA PRO A 262 0.91 8.32 12.78
C PRO A 262 1.08 7.00 13.55
N PHE A 263 1.89 7.06 14.62
CA PHE A 263 2.06 5.96 15.57
C PHE A 263 0.72 5.33 15.99
N GLY A 264 0.67 4.00 15.99
CA GLY A 264 -0.51 3.22 16.36
C GLY A 264 -1.57 3.10 15.26
N THR A 265 -1.37 3.71 14.08
CA THR A 265 -2.25 3.49 12.93
C THR A 265 -2.26 2.01 12.58
N ALA A 266 -3.46 1.42 12.49
CA ALA A 266 -3.64 0.05 12.03
C ALA A 266 -3.28 -0.07 10.55
N VAL A 267 -2.49 -1.08 10.21
CA VAL A 267 -2.02 -1.36 8.85
C VAL A 267 -2.25 -2.84 8.56
N VAL A 268 -2.87 -3.15 7.44
CA VAL A 268 -2.89 -4.51 6.89
C VAL A 268 -1.73 -4.63 5.92
N VAL A 269 -0.87 -5.62 6.13
CA VAL A 269 0.23 -5.95 5.22
C VAL A 269 -0.25 -7.06 4.27
N ARG A 270 -0.32 -6.76 2.99
CA ARG A 270 -0.60 -7.71 1.91
C ARG A 270 0.71 -8.31 1.40
N LEU A 271 0.78 -9.64 1.40
CA LEU A 271 1.88 -10.42 0.83
C LEU A 271 1.35 -11.10 -0.42
N ILE A 272 1.67 -10.51 -1.57
CA ILE A 272 1.10 -10.85 -2.87
C ILE A 272 2.13 -11.67 -3.66
N PRO A 273 1.86 -12.95 -3.95
CA PRO A 273 2.75 -13.76 -4.77
C PRO A 273 2.90 -13.16 -6.17
N VAL A 274 4.14 -13.04 -6.64
CA VAL A 274 4.38 -12.69 -8.04
C VAL A 274 4.17 -13.93 -8.89
N THR A 275 2.97 -14.05 -9.45
CA THR A 275 2.63 -15.16 -10.34
C THR A 275 3.33 -14.96 -11.68
N GLY A 276 4.33 -15.80 -11.95
CA GLY A 276 5.21 -15.71 -13.12
C GLY A 276 6.56 -15.10 -12.78
N GLY A 277 7.43 -15.87 -12.13
CA GLY A 277 8.88 -15.65 -12.21
C GLY A 277 9.42 -16.17 -13.56
N PRO A 278 10.59 -15.69 -14.02
CA PRO A 278 10.98 -15.49 -15.42
C PRO A 278 10.66 -16.61 -16.43
#